data_AF-A0A3R7SUZ5-F1
#
_entry.id   AF-A0A3R7SUZ5-F1
#
_cell.length_a   1.000
_cell.length_b   1.000
_cell.length_c   1.000
_cell.angle_alpha   90.00
_cell.angle_beta   90.00
_cell.angle_gamma   90.00
#
_symmetry.space_group_name_H-M   'P 1'
#
loop_
_entity.id
_entity.type
_entity.pdbx_description
1 polymer ?
#
loop_
_entity_poly.entity_id
_entity_poly.type
_entity_poly.pdbx_seq_one_letter_code
_entity_poly.pdbx_strand_id
1 'polypeptide(L)'
;MKSMLIAVCLVAVSCCLAADVPGCQHETCTKCIRHRTCIWCSQNNTETRWPSCISDKHPDLEKWLDWCDTEAVEPGMTYSVIKDEPLSDDDEVENIVQLSPQEVNLTVRIQEPYNFTLTYSHSANYPADVYYMMDGSQSMADDKDMLYSLGEQLAEGMKEITNNLYLGFGIFIDKPVLPYISTVPKVTPPYSFKNALPLTSNASAFTDEVKRAEGGTNQDFPEGGFDGLMQAIVCEKDIKWRNVSFRVIIFSTDAGFHFAGDGKLAGILRPNDKRCHLDANNEYNKAIVYDYPSVSQINEMAKLHRINLVFAITAEQEPLYARLSQHIEGATSGVLASDSSNVVDLLTSSLKDIISKVELTQRDHNSHVSALKCPDNEKDWNPVVEVYPVGRQGSLQINLAMHCQCSCAKPGLHCKRGGMHSGTAPPCAVYVSATRLPRQCECYSNDDDGTGTISEDSCRQTNTSAVCTDRGQCVCGQCQCKKPADPSQVTENVNVMNVGALVAGVGQHVLVTETMTNAKTQALNRDTQLITGLAGGLARHLTVSTNRHGTRS
;
A
#
# COMPACT_ATOMS: atom_id res chain seq x y z
N MET A 1 -20.04 43.66 60.12
CA MET A 1 -19.77 44.07 58.71
C MET A 1 -18.49 43.40 58.21
N LYS A 2 -18.58 42.19 57.62
CA LYS A 2 -17.42 41.46 57.06
C LYS A 2 -17.73 40.72 55.74
N SER A 3 -18.87 41.02 55.10
CA SER A 3 -19.41 40.23 53.97
C SER A 3 -19.56 41.03 52.66
N MET A 4 -18.82 42.14 52.51
CA MET A 4 -18.98 43.05 51.36
C MET A 4 -17.63 43.44 50.70
N LEU A 5 -16.64 42.56 50.75
CA LEU A 5 -15.36 42.72 50.03
C LEU A 5 -14.94 41.49 49.19
N ILE A 6 -15.64 40.36 49.27
CA ILE A 6 -15.31 39.15 48.51
C ILE A 6 -15.97 39.14 47.12
N ALA A 7 -17.08 39.87 46.94
CA ALA A 7 -17.85 39.89 45.69
C ALA A 7 -17.16 40.64 44.53
N VAL A 8 -16.13 41.47 44.78
CA VAL A 8 -15.45 42.25 43.73
C VAL A 8 -14.28 41.46 43.09
N CYS A 9 -13.72 40.45 43.78
CA CYS A 9 -12.65 39.61 43.22
C CYS A 9 -13.16 38.51 42.27
N LEU A 10 -14.47 38.21 42.23
CA LEU A 10 -15.03 37.13 41.41
C LEU A 10 -15.60 37.57 40.05
N VAL A 11 -15.60 38.87 39.73
CA VAL A 11 -16.05 39.40 38.43
C VAL A 11 -14.88 39.84 37.53
N ALA A 12 -13.66 39.96 38.09
CA ALA A 12 -12.47 40.42 37.36
C ALA A 12 -11.50 39.29 36.92
N VAL A 13 -11.83 38.01 37.18
CA VAL A 13 -10.99 36.85 36.81
C VAL A 13 -11.75 35.87 35.89
N SER A 14 -12.55 36.44 34.98
CA SER A 14 -13.17 35.72 33.85
C SER A 14 -12.78 36.34 32.49
N CYS A 15 -11.76 37.21 32.48
CA CYS A 15 -11.30 37.97 31.31
C CYS A 15 -9.80 37.77 31.00
N CYS A 16 -9.19 36.71 31.54
CA CYS A 16 -7.83 36.31 31.20
C CYS A 16 -7.86 35.06 30.33
N LEU A 17 -7.89 35.33 29.02
CA LEU A 17 -7.44 34.43 27.94
C LEU A 17 -8.17 33.08 27.86
N ALA A 18 -9.04 32.97 26.85
CA ALA A 18 -9.06 31.73 26.05
C ALA A 18 -7.64 31.55 25.51
N ALA A 19 -6.83 30.77 26.23
CA ALA A 19 -5.50 30.43 25.79
C ALA A 19 -5.64 29.47 24.60
N ASP A 20 -5.26 29.97 23.43
CA ASP A 20 -5.11 29.16 22.22
C ASP A 20 -4.24 27.93 22.54
N VAL A 21 -4.48 26.81 21.85
CA VAL A 21 -3.76 25.56 22.13
C VAL A 21 -2.27 25.83 21.92
N PRO A 22 -1.38 25.55 22.91
CA PRO A 22 0.04 25.87 22.78
C PRO A 22 0.66 25.20 21.55
N GLY A 23 0.97 25.98 20.52
CA GLY A 23 1.53 25.49 19.26
C GLY A 23 1.24 26.36 18.04
N CYS A 24 0.05 26.98 17.95
CA CYS A 24 -0.38 27.67 16.71
C CYS A 24 0.03 29.15 16.58
N GLN A 25 1.04 29.62 17.30
CA GLN A 25 1.50 31.02 17.21
C GLN A 25 2.67 31.16 16.22
N HIS A 26 2.39 30.92 14.94
CA HIS A 26 3.39 30.97 13.87
C HIS A 26 3.25 32.24 13.02
N GLU A 27 4.37 32.89 12.71
CA GLU A 27 4.42 34.12 11.89
C GLU A 27 4.29 33.88 10.38
N THR A 28 4.45 32.64 9.92
CA THR A 28 4.40 32.29 8.50
C THR A 28 3.46 31.12 8.26
N CYS A 29 2.67 31.22 7.19
CA CYS A 29 1.70 30.20 6.80
C CYS A 29 2.31 28.79 6.73
N THR A 30 3.46 28.63 6.07
CA THR A 30 4.17 27.34 5.97
C THR A 30 4.54 26.72 7.32
N LYS A 31 4.86 27.52 8.34
CA LYS A 31 5.11 26.99 9.71
C LYS A 31 3.81 26.62 10.40
N CYS A 32 2.76 27.43 10.20
CA CYS A 32 1.42 27.18 10.71
C CYS A 32 0.87 25.82 10.25
N ILE A 33 0.70 25.62 8.94
CA ILE A 33 0.00 24.45 8.38
C ILE A 33 0.75 23.12 8.54
N ARG A 34 2.05 23.17 8.88
CA ARG A 34 2.86 21.98 9.20
C ARG A 34 2.59 21.44 10.62
N HIS A 35 1.92 22.21 11.47
CA HIS A 35 1.48 21.74 12.77
C HIS A 35 0.06 21.17 12.67
N ARG A 36 -0.13 19.94 13.16
CA ARG A 36 -1.32 19.10 12.93
C ARG A 36 -2.66 19.77 13.16
N THR A 37 -2.74 20.64 14.16
CA THR A 37 -3.98 21.27 14.62
C THR A 37 -4.07 22.75 14.29
N CYS A 38 -3.21 23.28 13.42
CA CYS A 38 -3.19 24.71 13.11
C CYS A 38 -3.69 25.01 11.70
N ILE A 39 -4.46 26.08 11.58
CA ILE A 39 -5.01 26.61 10.33
C ILE A 39 -4.59 28.07 10.16
N TRP A 40 -4.44 28.50 8.91
CA TRP A 40 -3.97 29.83 8.53
C TRP A 40 -5.01 30.57 7.68
N CYS A 41 -5.30 31.82 8.02
CA CYS A 41 -6.05 32.74 7.16
C CYS A 41 -5.10 33.54 6.27
N SER A 42 -5.18 33.33 4.94
CA SER A 42 -4.40 34.07 3.95
C SER A 42 -5.03 35.41 3.52
N GLN A 43 -6.23 35.72 4.01
CA GLN A 43 -6.97 36.94 3.68
C GLN A 43 -6.26 38.19 4.21
N ASN A 44 -6.23 39.25 3.40
CA ASN A 44 -5.55 40.50 3.73
C ASN A 44 -6.49 41.51 4.39
N ASN A 45 -6.98 41.21 5.60
CA ASN A 45 -7.89 42.09 6.34
C ASN A 45 -7.11 43.11 7.19
N THR A 46 -7.45 44.40 7.06
CA THR A 46 -6.80 45.52 7.75
C THR A 46 -7.32 45.72 9.19
N GLU A 47 -8.43 45.09 9.57
CA GLU A 47 -9.02 45.16 10.90
C GLU A 47 -8.63 43.95 11.76
N THR A 48 -7.44 44.00 12.37
CA THR A 48 -6.87 42.89 13.14
C THR A 48 -7.53 42.72 14.50
N ARG A 49 -8.61 41.92 14.57
CA ARG A 49 -9.11 41.32 15.82
C ARG A 49 -8.61 39.89 16.06
N TRP A 50 -8.27 39.17 14.99
CA TRP A 50 -7.85 37.77 15.02
C TRP A 50 -6.43 37.59 14.46
N PRO A 51 -5.65 36.61 14.97
CA PRO A 51 -4.37 36.24 14.38
C PRO A 51 -4.57 35.34 13.15
N SER A 52 -3.60 35.38 12.23
CA SER A 52 -3.65 34.59 10.98
C SER A 52 -3.49 33.10 11.21
N CYS A 53 -2.69 32.66 12.19
CA CYS A 53 -2.59 31.26 12.59
C CYS A 53 -3.38 31.05 13.89
N ILE A 54 -4.27 30.05 13.93
CA ILE A 54 -4.96 29.59 15.14
C ILE A 54 -5.05 28.07 15.17
N SER A 55 -5.50 27.51 16.30
CA SER A 55 -5.90 26.10 16.35
C SER A 55 -7.26 25.83 15.70
N ASP A 56 -7.39 24.72 14.97
CA ASP A 56 -8.66 24.13 14.53
C ASP A 56 -9.54 23.60 15.69
N LYS A 57 -9.06 23.74 16.93
CA LYS A 57 -9.80 23.49 18.17
C LYS A 57 -9.93 24.75 19.03
N HIS A 58 -9.72 25.94 18.44
CA HIS A 58 -9.86 27.20 19.15
C HIS A 58 -11.32 27.38 19.67
N PRO A 59 -11.55 27.82 20.93
CA PRO A 59 -12.89 27.93 21.49
C PRO A 59 -13.85 28.85 20.73
N ASP A 60 -13.31 29.81 19.98
CA ASP A 60 -14.06 30.76 19.13
C ASP A 60 -13.86 30.49 17.63
N LEU A 61 -13.57 29.24 17.21
CA LEU A 61 -13.30 28.90 15.81
C LEU A 61 -14.38 29.40 14.84
N GLU A 62 -15.65 29.28 15.18
CA GLU A 62 -16.77 29.78 14.35
C GLU A 62 -16.64 31.29 14.06
N LYS A 63 -16.28 32.09 15.07
CA LYS A 63 -16.10 33.55 14.94
C LYS A 63 -14.84 33.95 14.17
N TRP A 64 -13.88 33.02 14.05
CA TRP A 64 -12.70 33.18 13.21
C TRP A 64 -13.00 32.78 11.76
N LEU A 65 -13.80 31.75 11.54
CA LEU A 65 -14.32 31.35 10.22
C LEU A 65 -15.33 32.36 9.65
N ASP A 66 -16.10 33.04 10.50
CA ASP A 66 -16.93 34.19 10.08
C ASP A 66 -16.08 35.43 9.67
N TRP A 67 -14.83 35.50 10.13
CA TRP A 67 -13.91 36.61 9.84
C TRP A 67 -12.97 36.33 8.66
N CYS A 68 -12.60 35.06 8.45
CA CYS A 68 -11.74 34.63 7.35
C CYS A 68 -12.56 34.01 6.22
N ASP A 69 -12.45 34.54 5.01
CA ASP A 69 -13.05 33.91 3.82
C ASP A 69 -12.67 32.42 3.76
N THR A 70 -13.64 31.52 3.60
CA THR A 70 -13.42 30.06 3.67
C THR A 70 -12.44 29.56 2.61
N GLU A 71 -12.40 30.18 1.43
CA GLU A 71 -11.43 29.91 0.36
C GLU A 71 -10.01 30.39 0.69
N ALA A 72 -9.85 31.26 1.69
CA ALA A 72 -8.56 31.79 2.15
C ALA A 72 -7.98 31.01 3.36
N VAL A 73 -8.72 30.02 3.89
CA VAL A 73 -8.28 29.15 4.99
C VAL A 73 -7.40 28.02 4.46
N GLU A 74 -6.22 27.87 5.05
CA GLU A 74 -5.20 26.87 4.71
C GLU A 74 -4.90 26.00 5.94
N PRO A 75 -4.56 24.70 5.80
CA PRO A 75 -4.45 23.96 4.54
C PRO A 75 -5.82 23.43 4.09
N GLY A 76 -6.16 23.64 2.82
CA GLY A 76 -7.31 22.97 2.21
C GLY A 76 -7.05 21.49 1.95
N MET A 77 -8.06 20.63 2.14
CA MET A 77 -8.09 19.29 1.55
C MET A 77 -8.99 19.30 0.32
N THR A 78 -8.52 18.72 -0.78
CA THR A 78 -9.26 18.69 -2.06
C THR A 78 -9.23 17.31 -2.65
N TYR A 79 -10.38 16.85 -3.14
CA TYR A 79 -10.49 15.61 -3.91
C TYR A 79 -11.19 15.92 -5.23
N SER A 80 -10.62 15.45 -6.34
CA SER A 80 -11.27 15.50 -7.64
C SER A 80 -10.94 14.24 -8.44
N VAL A 81 -11.96 13.70 -9.10
CA VAL A 81 -11.81 12.52 -9.94
C VAL A 81 -11.36 12.97 -11.33
N ILE A 82 -10.30 12.35 -11.84
CA ILE A 82 -9.69 12.65 -13.15
C ILE A 82 -10.13 11.62 -14.18
N LYS A 83 -10.19 10.34 -13.79
CA LYS A 83 -10.64 9.25 -14.64
C LYS A 83 -11.60 8.32 -13.87
N ASP A 84 -12.80 8.16 -14.42
CA ASP A 84 -13.89 7.33 -13.87
C ASP A 84 -14.68 6.67 -15.01
N GLU A 85 -14.02 5.75 -15.71
CA GLU A 85 -14.70 4.82 -16.62
C GLU A 85 -15.63 3.91 -15.80
N PRO A 86 -16.88 3.68 -16.26
CA PRO A 86 -17.81 2.81 -15.56
C PRO A 86 -17.30 1.37 -15.54
N LEU A 87 -17.72 0.62 -14.52
CA LEU A 87 -17.41 -0.81 -14.41
C LEU A 87 -18.11 -1.58 -15.55
N SER A 88 -17.41 -2.53 -16.15
CA SER A 88 -17.93 -3.36 -17.25
C SER A 88 -19.04 -4.30 -16.80
N ASP A 89 -20.01 -4.53 -17.69
CA ASP A 89 -21.06 -5.53 -17.55
C ASP A 89 -20.53 -6.97 -17.76
N ASP A 90 -21.25 -7.97 -17.25
CA ASP A 90 -20.87 -9.41 -17.29
C ASP A 90 -20.70 -10.00 -18.71
N ASP A 91 -21.25 -9.34 -19.73
CA ASP A 91 -21.20 -9.75 -21.13
C ASP A 91 -20.03 -9.11 -21.92
N GLU A 92 -19.27 -8.18 -21.32
CA GLU A 92 -18.12 -7.56 -21.99
C GLU A 92 -16.86 -8.45 -21.93
N VAL A 93 -16.27 -8.73 -23.10
CA VAL A 93 -15.12 -9.64 -23.24
C VAL A 93 -13.82 -8.89 -23.57
N GLU A 94 -13.91 -7.64 -24.06
CA GLU A 94 -12.76 -6.80 -24.42
C GLU A 94 -12.76 -5.50 -23.61
N ASN A 95 -11.60 -5.10 -23.10
CA ASN A 95 -11.39 -3.87 -22.30
C ASN A 95 -12.18 -3.80 -20.97
N ILE A 96 -12.30 -4.93 -20.27
CA ILE A 96 -13.04 -5.06 -19.00
C ILE A 96 -12.49 -4.10 -17.93
N VAL A 97 -13.34 -3.16 -17.47
CA VAL A 97 -13.04 -2.23 -16.37
C VAL A 97 -13.57 -2.82 -15.05
N GLN A 98 -12.65 -3.25 -14.18
CA GLN A 98 -13.00 -3.87 -12.88
C GLN A 98 -12.86 -2.95 -11.67
N LEU A 99 -12.33 -1.73 -11.84
CA LEU A 99 -12.09 -0.75 -10.78
C LEU A 99 -12.57 0.63 -11.20
N SER A 100 -13.22 1.35 -10.29
CA SER A 100 -13.62 2.76 -10.45
C SER A 100 -13.50 3.49 -9.09
N PRO A 101 -12.97 4.74 -9.07
CA PRO A 101 -12.33 5.45 -10.18
C PRO A 101 -10.95 4.85 -10.53
N GLN A 102 -10.36 5.29 -11.66
CA GLN A 102 -9.01 4.86 -12.07
C GLN A 102 -7.95 5.94 -11.86
N GLU A 103 -8.32 7.23 -11.80
CA GLU A 103 -7.38 8.31 -11.47
C GLU A 103 -8.06 9.41 -10.65
N VAL A 104 -7.41 9.83 -9.56
CA VAL A 104 -7.88 10.92 -8.68
C VAL A 104 -6.74 11.86 -8.30
N ASN A 105 -7.05 13.15 -8.21
CA ASN A 105 -6.19 14.14 -7.56
C ASN A 105 -6.64 14.30 -6.10
N LEU A 106 -5.70 14.14 -5.17
CA LEU A 106 -5.96 14.21 -3.74
C LEU A 106 -4.93 15.11 -3.04
N THR A 107 -5.39 16.24 -2.50
CA THR A 107 -4.57 17.10 -1.64
C THR A 107 -4.87 16.78 -0.18
N VAL A 108 -3.86 16.33 0.57
CA VAL A 108 -4.01 15.98 2.00
C VAL A 108 -3.28 16.93 2.92
N ARG A 109 -3.87 17.19 4.08
CA ARG A 109 -3.18 17.78 5.22
C ARG A 109 -2.27 16.75 5.90
N ILE A 110 -1.15 17.23 6.41
CA ILE A 110 -0.18 16.44 7.17
C ILE A 110 -0.83 15.91 8.46
N GLN A 111 -0.67 14.61 8.74
CA GLN A 111 -1.21 13.91 9.92
C GLN A 111 -2.76 13.88 10.02
N GLU A 112 -3.45 14.11 8.91
CA GLU A 112 -4.90 13.94 8.76
C GLU A 112 -5.18 12.87 7.68
N PRO A 113 -5.89 11.76 8.00
CA PRO A 113 -6.21 10.74 7.02
C PRO A 113 -7.37 11.17 6.12
N TYR A 114 -7.28 10.86 4.82
CA TYR A 114 -8.39 11.07 3.89
C TYR A 114 -9.04 9.75 3.52
N ASN A 115 -10.37 9.69 3.60
CA ASN A 115 -11.16 8.52 3.21
C ASN A 115 -11.77 8.76 1.82
N PHE A 116 -11.43 7.90 0.86
CA PHE A 116 -12.07 7.84 -0.46
C PHE A 116 -12.79 6.50 -0.64
N THR A 117 -13.71 6.42 -1.60
CA THR A 117 -14.39 5.18 -1.97
C THR A 117 -13.78 4.64 -3.26
N LEU A 118 -13.43 3.36 -3.25
CA LEU A 118 -13.04 2.59 -4.43
C LEU A 118 -14.08 1.49 -4.62
N THR A 119 -14.57 1.32 -5.85
CA THR A 119 -15.52 0.26 -6.22
C THR A 119 -14.83 -0.76 -7.10
N TYR A 120 -15.00 -2.03 -6.79
CA TYR A 120 -14.52 -3.15 -7.60
C TYR A 120 -15.72 -3.98 -8.08
N SER A 121 -15.71 -4.44 -9.34
CA SER A 121 -16.68 -5.39 -9.88
C SER A 121 -16.03 -6.69 -10.32
N HIS A 122 -16.63 -7.81 -9.91
CA HIS A 122 -16.29 -9.14 -10.39
C HIS A 122 -17.20 -9.52 -11.55
N SER A 123 -16.65 -9.59 -12.77
CA SER A 123 -17.38 -10.10 -13.94
C SER A 123 -17.44 -11.63 -13.89
N ALA A 124 -18.65 -12.19 -13.98
CA ALA A 124 -18.89 -13.63 -13.87
C ALA A 124 -18.27 -14.46 -15.01
N ASN A 125 -17.95 -13.85 -16.15
CA ASN A 125 -17.27 -14.49 -17.28
C ASN A 125 -15.82 -14.03 -17.47
N TYR A 126 -15.19 -13.45 -16.43
CA TYR A 126 -13.83 -12.95 -16.54
C TYR A 126 -12.86 -14.06 -17.03
N PRO A 127 -12.02 -13.81 -18.04
CA PRO A 127 -11.19 -14.86 -18.64
C PRO A 127 -10.13 -15.38 -17.67
N ALA A 128 -9.87 -16.68 -17.63
CA ALA A 128 -8.79 -17.26 -16.81
C ALA A 128 -7.77 -18.01 -17.66
N ASP A 129 -6.49 -17.80 -17.37
CA ASP A 129 -5.36 -18.52 -17.95
C ASP A 129 -4.70 -19.32 -16.83
N VAL A 130 -4.67 -20.64 -16.97
CA VAL A 130 -4.09 -21.55 -15.98
C VAL A 130 -2.98 -22.34 -16.64
N TYR A 131 -1.75 -22.08 -16.20
CA TYR A 131 -0.56 -22.78 -16.68
C TYR A 131 -0.09 -23.76 -15.60
N TYR A 132 -0.26 -25.06 -15.86
CA TYR A 132 0.19 -26.10 -14.96
C TYR A 132 1.68 -26.34 -15.20
N MET A 133 2.49 -26.14 -14.18
CA MET A 133 3.93 -26.32 -14.20
C MET A 133 4.31 -27.48 -13.28
N MET A 134 4.75 -28.56 -13.89
CA MET A 134 5.01 -29.84 -13.22
C MET A 134 6.49 -30.15 -13.14
N ASP A 135 6.90 -30.64 -11.99
CA ASP A 135 8.18 -31.31 -11.81
C ASP A 135 8.20 -32.63 -12.60
N GLY A 136 9.19 -32.75 -13.47
CA GLY A 136 9.44 -33.88 -14.35
C GLY A 136 10.49 -34.85 -13.81
N SER A 137 10.89 -34.72 -12.54
CA SER A 137 11.73 -35.69 -11.84
C SER A 137 11.13 -37.10 -11.84
N GLN A 138 11.96 -38.09 -11.53
CA GLN A 138 11.55 -39.50 -11.54
C GLN A 138 10.63 -39.87 -10.35
N SER A 139 10.60 -39.08 -9.28
CA SER A 139 9.66 -39.26 -8.16
C SER A 139 8.24 -38.84 -8.51
N MET A 140 8.07 -37.84 -9.39
CA MET A 140 6.77 -37.30 -9.82
C MET A 140 6.13 -38.08 -11.00
N ALA A 141 6.62 -39.29 -11.28
CA ALA A 141 6.22 -40.06 -12.46
C ALA A 141 4.78 -40.60 -12.37
N ASP A 142 4.37 -41.08 -11.20
CA ASP A 142 3.00 -41.53 -10.93
C ASP A 142 2.01 -40.38 -10.75
N ASP A 143 2.42 -39.24 -10.18
CA ASP A 143 1.65 -37.99 -10.21
C ASP A 143 1.32 -37.56 -11.64
N LYS A 144 2.25 -37.75 -12.60
CA LYS A 144 2.05 -37.39 -14.01
C LYS A 144 1.02 -38.30 -14.69
N ASP A 145 1.04 -39.59 -14.37
CA ASP A 145 0.04 -40.56 -14.83
C ASP A 145 -1.34 -40.30 -14.18
N MET A 146 -1.37 -39.86 -12.91
CA MET A 146 -2.59 -39.41 -12.25
C MET A 146 -3.16 -38.14 -12.92
N LEU A 147 -2.34 -37.10 -13.11
CA LEU A 147 -2.76 -35.85 -13.77
C LEU A 147 -3.27 -36.10 -15.19
N TYR A 148 -2.65 -37.02 -15.94
CA TYR A 148 -3.18 -37.49 -17.22
C TYR A 148 -4.58 -38.10 -17.08
N SER A 149 -4.80 -38.97 -16.09
CA SER A 149 -6.11 -39.61 -15.85
C SER A 149 -7.20 -38.62 -15.40
N LEU A 150 -6.79 -37.49 -14.81
CA LEU A 150 -7.66 -36.45 -14.25
C LEU A 150 -7.83 -35.22 -15.16
N GLY A 151 -7.10 -35.12 -16.27
CA GLY A 151 -7.08 -33.92 -17.14
C GLY A 151 -8.45 -33.50 -17.69
N GLU A 152 -9.33 -34.45 -18.00
CA GLU A 152 -10.72 -34.15 -18.40
C GLU A 152 -11.53 -33.59 -17.23
N GLN A 153 -11.46 -34.19 -16.05
CA GLN A 153 -12.15 -33.71 -14.83
C GLN A 153 -11.66 -32.33 -14.41
N LEU A 154 -10.36 -32.07 -14.53
CA LEU A 154 -9.75 -30.75 -14.28
C LEU A 154 -10.35 -29.68 -15.21
N ALA A 155 -10.46 -30.00 -16.50
CA ALA A 155 -11.05 -29.10 -17.48
C ALA A 155 -12.57 -28.91 -17.33
N GLU A 156 -13.29 -29.90 -16.82
CA GLU A 156 -14.72 -29.79 -16.48
C GLU A 156 -14.92 -28.94 -15.22
N GLY A 157 -14.23 -29.24 -14.12
CA GLY A 157 -14.31 -28.48 -12.86
C GLY A 157 -13.91 -27.01 -13.01
N MET A 158 -12.91 -26.70 -13.84
CA MET A 158 -12.55 -25.30 -14.12
C MET A 158 -13.57 -24.57 -15.02
N LYS A 159 -14.32 -25.28 -15.88
CA LYS A 159 -15.43 -24.67 -16.65
C LYS A 159 -16.62 -24.27 -15.79
N GLU A 160 -16.82 -24.91 -14.63
CA GLU A 160 -17.83 -24.47 -13.65
C GLU A 160 -17.50 -23.09 -13.05
N ILE A 161 -16.22 -22.68 -13.07
CA ILE A 161 -15.75 -21.40 -12.54
C ILE A 161 -15.80 -20.29 -13.59
N THR A 162 -15.34 -20.58 -14.82
CA THR A 162 -15.42 -19.61 -15.94
C THR A 162 -15.55 -20.32 -17.28
N ASN A 163 -16.43 -19.79 -18.13
CA ASN A 163 -16.63 -20.27 -19.50
C ASN A 163 -15.45 -19.92 -20.44
N ASN A 164 -14.51 -19.08 -19.99
CA ASN A 164 -13.45 -18.51 -20.82
C ASN A 164 -12.03 -18.89 -20.32
N LEU A 165 -11.84 -20.20 -20.13
CA LEU A 165 -10.62 -20.84 -19.63
C LEU A 165 -9.62 -21.18 -20.74
N TYR A 166 -8.34 -20.90 -20.52
CA TYR A 166 -7.22 -21.43 -21.30
C TYR A 166 -6.29 -22.24 -20.39
N LEU A 167 -5.89 -23.43 -20.84
CA LEU A 167 -4.97 -24.35 -20.15
C LEU A 167 -3.64 -24.43 -20.89
N GLY A 168 -2.54 -24.50 -20.14
CA GLY A 168 -1.19 -24.72 -20.67
C GLY A 168 -0.39 -25.65 -19.75
N PHE A 169 0.68 -26.23 -20.26
CA PHE A 169 1.49 -27.21 -19.55
C PHE A 169 2.99 -26.92 -19.73
N GLY A 170 3.70 -26.80 -18.61
CA GLY A 170 5.14 -26.69 -18.54
C GLY A 170 5.71 -27.80 -17.68
N ILE A 171 6.93 -28.23 -18.00
CA ILE A 171 7.65 -29.26 -17.26
C ILE A 171 9.07 -28.80 -16.98
N PHE A 172 9.58 -29.07 -15.78
CA PHE A 172 10.92 -28.70 -15.33
C PHE A 172 11.62 -29.88 -14.67
N ILE A 173 12.95 -29.86 -14.67
CA ILE A 173 13.79 -30.79 -13.91
C ILE A 173 14.88 -29.91 -13.29
N ASP A 174 16.10 -29.96 -13.80
CA ASP A 174 17.17 -29.04 -13.39
C ASP A 174 18.18 -28.72 -14.50
N LYS A 175 19.10 -27.80 -14.22
CA LYS A 175 20.17 -27.35 -15.12
C LYS A 175 20.98 -28.55 -15.64
N PRO A 176 21.16 -28.70 -16.96
CA PRO A 176 21.82 -29.87 -17.56
C PRO A 176 23.35 -29.81 -17.45
N VAL A 177 23.87 -29.76 -16.23
CA VAL A 177 25.30 -29.69 -15.89
C VAL A 177 25.56 -30.37 -14.55
N LEU A 178 26.79 -30.85 -14.34
CA LEU A 178 27.25 -31.31 -13.02
C LEU A 178 27.31 -30.12 -12.03
N PRO A 179 26.94 -30.30 -10.75
CA PRO A 179 26.65 -31.57 -10.09
C PRO A 179 25.19 -32.05 -10.19
N TYR A 180 24.26 -31.21 -10.66
CA TYR A 180 22.81 -31.45 -10.52
C TYR A 180 22.28 -32.65 -11.31
N ILE A 181 22.92 -32.98 -12.43
CA ILE A 181 22.53 -34.10 -13.29
C ILE A 181 23.70 -35.00 -13.64
N SER A 182 23.40 -36.27 -13.94
CA SER A 182 24.40 -37.21 -14.43
C SER A 182 24.68 -37.01 -15.91
N THR A 183 25.90 -36.56 -16.25
CA THR A 183 26.35 -36.41 -17.65
C THR A 183 26.87 -37.72 -18.26
N VAL A 184 26.49 -38.88 -17.72
CA VAL A 184 26.91 -40.19 -18.24
C VAL A 184 26.14 -40.48 -19.55
N PRO A 185 26.80 -40.81 -20.69
CA PRO A 185 26.18 -40.85 -22.03
C PRO A 185 25.07 -41.90 -22.29
N LYS A 186 24.47 -42.51 -21.27
CA LYS A 186 23.45 -43.56 -21.39
C LYS A 186 22.02 -43.07 -21.19
N VAL A 187 21.83 -41.80 -20.83
CA VAL A 187 20.53 -41.17 -20.60
C VAL A 187 20.42 -39.95 -21.52
N THR A 188 19.24 -39.68 -22.06
CA THR A 188 18.95 -38.40 -22.74
C THR A 188 19.27 -37.27 -21.77
N PRO A 189 20.04 -36.23 -22.14
CA PRO A 189 20.28 -35.11 -21.24
C PRO A 189 18.94 -34.49 -20.82
N PRO A 190 18.67 -34.32 -19.52
CA PRO A 190 17.48 -33.59 -19.07
C PRO A 190 17.57 -32.12 -19.48
N TYR A 191 16.51 -31.38 -19.25
CA TYR A 191 16.40 -29.95 -19.49
C TYR A 191 15.93 -29.24 -18.22
N SER A 192 16.28 -27.97 -18.05
CA SER A 192 15.87 -27.19 -16.88
C SER A 192 14.38 -26.85 -16.92
N PHE A 193 13.88 -26.37 -18.08
CA PHE A 193 12.47 -26.06 -18.27
C PHE A 193 12.07 -26.16 -19.74
N LYS A 194 10.84 -26.62 -19.97
CA LYS A 194 10.20 -26.70 -21.28
C LYS A 194 8.73 -26.28 -21.20
N ASN A 195 8.33 -25.36 -22.07
CA ASN A 195 6.93 -25.04 -22.33
C ASN A 195 6.37 -26.07 -23.33
N ALA A 196 5.80 -27.15 -22.79
CA ALA A 196 5.32 -28.28 -23.56
C ALA A 196 3.99 -27.97 -24.29
N LEU A 197 3.11 -27.19 -23.65
CA LEU A 197 1.86 -26.70 -24.24
C LEU A 197 1.63 -25.22 -23.90
N PRO A 198 1.79 -24.31 -24.88
CA PRO A 198 1.30 -22.93 -24.78
C PRO A 198 -0.22 -22.89 -24.51
N LEU A 199 -0.67 -21.87 -23.79
CA LEU A 199 -2.06 -21.68 -23.39
C LEU A 199 -3.04 -21.85 -24.57
N THR A 200 -4.04 -22.69 -24.37
CA THR A 200 -5.06 -23.05 -25.37
C THR A 200 -6.42 -23.34 -24.71
N SER A 201 -7.51 -23.10 -25.43
CA SER A 201 -8.86 -23.51 -24.99
C SER A 201 -9.16 -25.00 -25.22
N ASN A 202 -8.25 -25.75 -25.84
CA ASN A 202 -8.43 -27.18 -26.10
C ASN A 202 -7.95 -28.03 -24.90
N ALA A 203 -8.90 -28.43 -24.05
CA ALA A 203 -8.67 -29.30 -22.91
C ALA A 203 -8.04 -30.66 -23.27
N SER A 204 -8.44 -31.28 -24.39
CA SER A 204 -7.87 -32.58 -24.79
C SER A 204 -6.39 -32.47 -25.13
N ALA A 205 -5.96 -31.34 -25.72
CA ALA A 205 -4.55 -31.09 -25.99
C ALA A 205 -3.70 -30.98 -24.71
N PHE A 206 -4.27 -30.50 -23.60
CA PHE A 206 -3.62 -30.54 -22.29
C PHE A 206 -3.38 -31.98 -21.83
N THR A 207 -4.43 -32.80 -21.81
CA THR A 207 -4.34 -34.22 -21.42
C THR A 207 -3.35 -34.99 -22.30
N ASP A 208 -3.38 -34.80 -23.62
CA ASP A 208 -2.44 -35.42 -24.57
C ASP A 208 -0.98 -35.01 -24.29
N GLU A 209 -0.73 -33.74 -23.95
CA GLU A 209 0.61 -33.23 -23.68
C GLU A 209 1.17 -33.63 -22.31
N VAL A 210 0.35 -33.69 -21.25
CA VAL A 210 0.75 -34.27 -19.95
C VAL A 210 1.25 -35.71 -20.13
N LYS A 211 0.57 -36.49 -20.99
CA LYS A 211 0.99 -37.84 -21.34
C LYS A 211 2.30 -37.86 -22.12
N ARG A 212 2.41 -37.02 -23.16
CA ARG A 212 3.52 -36.99 -24.11
C ARG A 212 4.81 -36.42 -23.53
N ALA A 213 4.71 -35.52 -22.54
CA ALA A 213 5.87 -34.91 -21.92
C ALA A 213 6.80 -35.94 -21.28
N GLU A 214 8.07 -35.88 -21.69
CA GLU A 214 9.17 -36.73 -21.20
C GLU A 214 9.77 -36.08 -19.94
N GLY A 215 9.63 -36.76 -18.80
CA GLY A 215 10.39 -36.44 -17.60
C GLY A 215 11.85 -36.92 -17.68
N GLY A 216 12.58 -36.86 -16.58
CA GLY A 216 13.97 -37.29 -16.51
C GLY A 216 14.50 -37.47 -15.10
N THR A 217 15.82 -37.43 -14.95
CA THR A 217 16.50 -37.71 -13.68
C THR A 217 17.55 -36.64 -13.37
N ASN A 218 17.42 -36.02 -12.21
CA ASN A 218 18.46 -35.27 -11.50
C ASN A 218 19.29 -36.20 -10.59
N GLN A 219 20.24 -35.63 -9.84
CA GLN A 219 21.25 -36.36 -9.05
C GLN A 219 21.30 -35.91 -7.58
N ASP A 220 21.05 -34.64 -7.29
CA ASP A 220 20.76 -34.13 -5.95
C ASP A 220 19.25 -34.09 -5.69
N PHE A 221 18.80 -33.32 -4.70
CA PHE A 221 17.41 -33.34 -4.19
C PHE A 221 16.61 -32.06 -4.46
N PRO A 222 17.18 -30.84 -4.44
CA PRO A 222 16.45 -29.66 -4.88
C PRO A 222 16.32 -29.63 -6.40
N GLU A 223 15.22 -29.08 -6.90
CA GLU A 223 14.95 -29.00 -8.35
C GLU A 223 15.12 -27.59 -8.91
N GLY A 224 15.28 -27.49 -10.22
CA GLY A 224 15.46 -26.25 -10.97
C GLY A 224 14.18 -25.47 -11.28
N GLY A 225 13.06 -25.76 -10.59
CA GLY A 225 11.74 -25.20 -10.88
C GLY A 225 11.66 -23.66 -10.85
N PHE A 226 12.59 -22.99 -10.16
CA PHE A 226 12.68 -21.53 -10.18
C PHE A 226 13.09 -20.94 -11.54
N ASP A 227 13.95 -21.63 -12.32
CA ASP A 227 14.24 -21.21 -13.70
C ASP A 227 12.98 -21.28 -14.57
N GLY A 228 12.22 -22.38 -14.45
CA GLY A 228 10.99 -22.56 -15.19
C GLY A 228 9.89 -21.58 -14.81
N LEU A 229 9.74 -21.24 -13.51
CA LEU A 229 8.82 -20.21 -13.05
C LEU A 229 9.17 -18.86 -13.67
N MET A 230 10.44 -18.48 -13.66
CA MET A 230 10.89 -17.23 -14.28
C MET A 230 10.56 -17.22 -15.78
N GLN A 231 10.87 -18.29 -16.52
CA GLN A 231 10.56 -18.36 -17.96
C GLN A 231 9.04 -18.35 -18.23
N ALA A 232 8.25 -19.10 -17.46
CA ALA A 232 6.79 -19.12 -17.59
C ALA A 232 6.15 -17.75 -17.30
N ILE A 233 6.73 -16.95 -16.40
CA ILE A 233 6.27 -15.58 -16.11
C ILE A 233 6.64 -14.62 -17.25
N VAL A 234 7.91 -14.58 -17.68
CA VAL A 234 8.41 -13.52 -18.58
C VAL A 234 8.24 -13.80 -20.08
N CYS A 235 8.05 -15.06 -20.48
CA CYS A 235 7.87 -15.46 -21.89
C CYS A 235 6.40 -15.32 -22.37
N GLU A 236 5.78 -14.16 -22.17
CA GLU A 236 4.34 -13.98 -22.40
C GLU A 236 3.84 -14.42 -23.79
N LYS A 237 4.66 -14.25 -24.83
CA LYS A 237 4.31 -14.60 -26.22
C LYS A 237 4.35 -16.10 -26.47
N ASP A 238 5.30 -16.80 -25.87
CA ASP A 238 5.56 -18.22 -26.08
C ASP A 238 4.65 -19.08 -25.20
N ILE A 239 4.38 -18.62 -23.97
CA ILE A 239 3.34 -19.18 -23.09
C ILE A 239 1.92 -18.81 -23.57
N LYS A 240 1.78 -17.68 -24.27
CA LYS A 240 0.52 -17.08 -24.76
C LYS A 240 -0.42 -16.56 -23.65
N TRP A 241 0.13 -15.91 -22.63
CA TRP A 241 -0.68 -15.20 -21.64
C TRP A 241 -1.55 -14.16 -22.34
N ARG A 242 -2.87 -14.20 -22.13
CA ARG A 242 -3.77 -13.19 -22.69
C ARG A 242 -3.56 -11.87 -21.97
N ASN A 243 -3.84 -10.76 -22.66
CA ASN A 243 -3.67 -9.43 -22.06
C ASN A 243 -4.65 -9.24 -20.90
N VAL A 244 -5.95 -9.48 -21.15
CA VAL A 244 -7.04 -9.41 -20.16
C VAL A 244 -7.41 -10.84 -19.75
N SER A 245 -6.79 -11.33 -18.69
CA SER A 245 -7.11 -12.61 -18.06
C SER A 245 -6.69 -12.63 -16.60
N PHE A 246 -7.24 -13.56 -15.84
CA PHE A 246 -6.77 -13.94 -14.52
C PHE A 246 -5.69 -15.01 -14.69
N ARG A 247 -4.43 -14.64 -14.46
CA ARG A 247 -3.28 -15.49 -14.79
C ARG A 247 -2.81 -16.25 -13.55
N VAL A 248 -2.77 -17.59 -13.65
CA VAL A 248 -2.38 -18.47 -12.54
C VAL A 248 -1.35 -19.48 -13.05
N ILE A 249 -0.22 -19.59 -12.34
CA ILE A 249 0.68 -20.74 -12.47
C ILE A 249 0.44 -21.66 -11.28
N ILE A 250 0.13 -22.92 -11.60
CA ILE A 250 0.07 -24.01 -10.63
C ILE A 250 1.43 -24.68 -10.66
N PHE A 251 2.14 -24.72 -9.54
CA PHE A 251 3.49 -25.29 -9.42
C PHE A 251 3.44 -26.55 -8.57
N SER A 252 3.81 -27.70 -9.16
CA SER A 252 3.64 -29.03 -8.57
C SER A 252 4.99 -29.75 -8.47
N THR A 253 5.37 -30.17 -7.26
CA THR A 253 6.62 -30.93 -6.97
C THR A 253 6.53 -31.61 -5.59
N ASP A 254 7.30 -32.67 -5.39
CA ASP A 254 7.55 -33.34 -4.12
C ASP A 254 8.88 -32.93 -3.45
N ALA A 255 9.63 -32.02 -4.07
CA ALA A 255 11.01 -31.70 -3.74
C ALA A 255 11.25 -30.23 -3.32
N GLY A 256 12.47 -29.97 -2.84
CA GLY A 256 12.96 -28.61 -2.60
C GLY A 256 13.26 -27.89 -3.91
N PHE A 257 13.70 -26.62 -3.84
CA PHE A 257 14.06 -25.82 -5.02
C PHE A 257 15.43 -25.18 -4.88
N HIS A 258 16.15 -25.10 -6.00
CA HIS A 258 17.35 -24.28 -6.12
C HIS A 258 17.01 -22.79 -6.31
N PHE A 259 17.88 -21.92 -5.79
CA PHE A 259 17.71 -20.47 -5.89
C PHE A 259 19.05 -19.74 -6.12
N ALA A 260 18.98 -18.44 -6.43
CA ALA A 260 20.16 -17.62 -6.74
C ALA A 260 21.30 -17.79 -5.71
N GLY A 261 22.47 -18.20 -6.21
CA GLY A 261 23.65 -18.59 -5.44
C GLY A 261 24.04 -20.04 -5.68
N ASP A 262 23.09 -20.94 -5.90
CA ASP A 262 23.33 -22.39 -6.01
C ASP A 262 24.06 -22.77 -7.30
N GLY A 263 23.79 -22.06 -8.41
CA GLY A 263 24.45 -22.24 -9.71
C GLY A 263 25.98 -22.12 -9.66
N LYS A 264 26.50 -21.49 -8.60
CA LYS A 264 27.94 -21.37 -8.33
C LYS A 264 28.64 -22.73 -8.22
N LEU A 265 27.95 -23.78 -7.77
CA LEU A 265 28.51 -25.14 -7.68
C LEU A 265 28.84 -25.73 -9.06
N ALA A 266 28.02 -25.42 -10.07
CA ALA A 266 28.29 -25.75 -11.47
C ALA A 266 29.15 -24.70 -12.22
N GLY A 267 29.69 -23.71 -11.52
CA GLY A 267 30.47 -22.62 -12.13
C GLY A 267 29.63 -21.57 -12.87
N ILE A 268 28.31 -21.55 -12.65
CA ILE A 268 27.40 -20.57 -13.24
C ILE A 268 27.37 -19.34 -12.33
N LEU A 269 28.00 -18.25 -12.77
CA LEU A 269 28.27 -17.06 -11.95
C LEU A 269 27.50 -15.80 -12.37
N ARG A 270 26.68 -15.88 -13.43
CA ARG A 270 25.90 -14.73 -13.92
C ARG A 270 24.51 -14.76 -13.27
N PRO A 271 24.10 -13.73 -12.51
CA PRO A 271 22.75 -13.66 -11.98
C PRO A 271 21.69 -13.74 -13.08
N ASN A 272 20.52 -14.30 -12.76
CA ASN A 272 19.37 -14.35 -13.66
C ASN A 272 19.00 -12.93 -14.15
N ASP A 273 18.82 -12.76 -15.47
CA ASP A 273 18.59 -11.46 -16.09
C ASP A 273 17.10 -11.06 -16.18
N LYS A 274 16.18 -11.91 -15.69
CA LYS A 274 14.72 -11.73 -15.72
C LYS A 274 14.16 -11.58 -17.15
N ARG A 275 14.73 -12.28 -18.14
CA ARG A 275 14.29 -12.23 -19.54
C ARG A 275 13.90 -13.61 -20.06
N CYS A 276 13.13 -13.59 -21.14
CA CYS A 276 12.75 -14.80 -21.86
C CYS A 276 13.91 -15.31 -22.72
N HIS A 277 14.22 -16.60 -22.61
CA HIS A 277 15.22 -17.31 -23.40
C HIS A 277 14.77 -18.73 -23.80
N LEU A 278 13.49 -18.89 -24.10
CA LEU A 278 13.01 -20.09 -24.78
C LEU A 278 13.55 -20.14 -26.22
N ASP A 279 13.86 -21.34 -26.69
CA ASP A 279 14.30 -21.59 -28.06
C ASP A 279 13.14 -21.95 -29.01
N ALA A 280 13.45 -22.31 -30.26
CA ALA A 280 12.46 -22.72 -31.25
C ALA A 280 11.74 -24.04 -30.92
N ASN A 281 12.20 -24.79 -29.89
CA ASN A 281 11.59 -26.01 -29.36
C ASN A 281 10.85 -25.76 -28.03
N ASN A 282 10.66 -24.49 -27.64
CA ASN A 282 10.11 -24.05 -26.37
C ASN A 282 10.92 -24.50 -25.13
N GLU A 283 12.23 -24.69 -25.26
CA GLU A 283 13.13 -25.11 -24.18
C GLU A 283 14.05 -23.97 -23.70
N TYR A 284 14.33 -23.90 -22.40
CA TYR A 284 15.14 -22.84 -21.80
C TYR A 284 16.64 -22.99 -22.12
N ASN A 285 17.10 -22.32 -23.17
CA ASN A 285 18.45 -22.49 -23.72
C ASN A 285 19.59 -21.73 -22.97
N LYS A 286 19.29 -21.08 -21.84
CA LYS A 286 20.28 -20.35 -21.01
C LYS A 286 20.49 -20.94 -19.62
N ALA A 287 19.98 -22.14 -19.35
CA ALA A 287 20.13 -22.85 -18.07
C ALA A 287 21.59 -22.89 -17.55
N ILE A 288 22.57 -23.10 -18.44
CA ILE A 288 24.01 -23.14 -18.11
C ILE A 288 24.74 -21.78 -18.24
N VAL A 289 24.02 -20.70 -18.56
CA VAL A 289 24.58 -19.35 -18.74
C VAL A 289 24.22 -18.45 -17.56
N TYR A 290 23.00 -18.57 -17.04
CA TYR A 290 22.49 -17.81 -15.91
C TYR A 290 22.19 -18.72 -14.72
N ASP A 291 22.47 -18.21 -13.53
CA ASP A 291 22.11 -18.79 -12.25
C ASP A 291 20.58 -18.82 -12.08
N TYR A 292 20.09 -19.61 -11.12
CA TYR A 292 18.69 -19.61 -10.73
C TYR A 292 18.26 -18.19 -10.30
N PRO A 293 16.99 -17.80 -10.48
CA PRO A 293 16.49 -16.54 -9.96
C PRO A 293 16.38 -16.57 -8.44
N SER A 294 16.37 -15.38 -7.82
CA SER A 294 16.06 -15.26 -6.39
C SER A 294 14.56 -15.17 -6.15
N VAL A 295 14.11 -15.49 -4.93
CA VAL A 295 12.70 -15.29 -4.51
C VAL A 295 12.21 -13.87 -4.79
N SER A 296 13.06 -12.86 -4.58
CA SER A 296 12.73 -11.46 -4.87
C SER A 296 12.57 -11.19 -6.37
N GLN A 297 13.34 -11.84 -7.25
CA GLN A 297 13.19 -11.70 -8.70
C GLN A 297 11.91 -12.38 -9.19
N ILE A 298 11.55 -13.54 -8.64
CA ILE A 298 10.27 -14.21 -8.89
C ILE A 298 9.10 -13.31 -8.46
N ASN A 299 9.13 -12.77 -7.24
CA ASN A 299 8.09 -11.87 -6.74
C ASN A 299 7.97 -10.58 -7.60
N GLU A 300 9.10 -9.96 -7.96
CA GLU A 300 9.14 -8.78 -8.82
C GLU A 300 8.47 -9.03 -10.19
N MET A 301 8.79 -10.15 -10.84
CA MET A 301 8.22 -10.50 -12.14
C MET A 301 6.77 -11.00 -12.03
N ALA A 302 6.42 -11.76 -10.99
CA ALA A 302 5.04 -12.19 -10.74
C ALA A 302 4.10 -10.98 -10.59
N LYS A 303 4.50 -9.96 -9.81
CA LYS A 303 3.78 -8.68 -9.71
C LYS A 303 3.68 -7.95 -11.05
N LEU A 304 4.81 -7.79 -11.76
CA LEU A 304 4.86 -7.05 -13.03
C LEU A 304 3.97 -7.68 -14.11
N HIS A 305 3.94 -9.02 -14.18
CA HIS A 305 3.17 -9.79 -15.15
C HIS A 305 1.78 -10.21 -14.63
N ARG A 306 1.41 -9.82 -13.39
CA ARG A 306 0.14 -10.13 -12.71
C ARG A 306 -0.15 -11.64 -12.65
N ILE A 307 0.88 -12.42 -12.33
CA ILE A 307 0.81 -13.86 -12.16
C ILE A 307 0.54 -14.20 -10.69
N ASN A 308 -0.47 -15.03 -10.44
CA ASN A 308 -0.72 -15.64 -9.14
C ASN A 308 -0.06 -17.02 -9.10
N LEU A 309 0.57 -17.41 -7.99
CA LEU A 309 1.24 -18.71 -7.85
C LEU A 309 0.46 -19.61 -6.88
N VAL A 310 0.16 -20.84 -7.30
CA VAL A 310 -0.43 -21.86 -6.43
C VAL A 310 0.57 -23.00 -6.31
N PHE A 311 1.22 -23.10 -5.16
CA PHE A 311 2.14 -24.20 -4.84
C PHE A 311 1.33 -25.43 -4.40
N ALA A 312 1.18 -26.41 -5.28
CA ALA A 312 0.56 -27.71 -5.01
C ALA A 312 1.65 -28.72 -4.64
N ILE A 313 1.91 -28.89 -3.34
CA ILE A 313 3.15 -29.46 -2.84
C ILE A 313 2.86 -30.65 -1.92
N THR A 314 3.66 -31.71 -1.99
CA THR A 314 3.50 -32.86 -1.08
C THR A 314 3.63 -32.46 0.40
N ALA A 315 2.97 -33.21 1.27
CA ALA A 315 2.88 -32.90 2.71
C ALA A 315 4.25 -32.76 3.42
N GLU A 316 5.33 -33.32 2.89
CA GLU A 316 6.68 -33.20 3.44
C GLU A 316 7.28 -31.81 3.16
N GLN A 317 7.10 -31.28 1.95
CA GLN A 317 7.69 -29.99 1.54
C GLN A 317 6.76 -28.80 1.82
N GLU A 318 5.47 -29.00 2.06
CA GLU A 318 4.50 -27.90 2.29
C GLU A 318 5.00 -26.84 3.31
N PRO A 319 5.60 -27.19 4.47
CA PRO A 319 6.09 -26.19 5.43
C PRO A 319 7.20 -25.26 4.91
N LEU A 320 7.93 -25.66 3.86
CA LEU A 320 8.89 -24.82 3.14
C LEU A 320 8.15 -23.85 2.21
N TYR A 321 7.24 -24.36 1.38
CA TYR A 321 6.49 -23.56 0.42
C TYR A 321 5.45 -22.63 1.07
N ALA A 322 4.91 -22.99 2.23
CA ALA A 322 4.08 -22.13 3.08
C ALA A 322 4.83 -20.90 3.62
N ARG A 323 6.17 -20.98 3.75
CA ARG A 323 7.03 -19.83 4.06
C ARG A 323 7.42 -19.08 2.79
N LEU A 324 7.61 -19.78 1.67
CA LEU A 324 7.90 -19.14 0.38
C LEU A 324 6.74 -18.26 -0.08
N SER A 325 5.49 -18.74 0.03
CA SER A 325 4.29 -18.00 -0.37
C SER A 325 4.15 -16.66 0.37
N GLN A 326 4.53 -16.59 1.64
CA GLN A 326 4.57 -15.34 2.43
C GLN A 326 5.52 -14.27 1.86
N HIS A 327 6.45 -14.65 0.97
CA HIS A 327 7.43 -13.75 0.34
C HIS A 327 7.10 -13.42 -1.12
N ILE A 328 6.00 -13.95 -1.68
CA ILE A 328 5.55 -13.72 -3.05
C ILE A 328 4.09 -13.23 -3.01
N GLU A 329 3.83 -12.05 -3.55
CA GLU A 329 2.49 -11.45 -3.52
C GLU A 329 1.51 -12.27 -4.38
N GLY A 330 0.34 -12.61 -3.83
CA GLY A 330 -0.65 -13.45 -4.50
C GLY A 330 -0.29 -14.93 -4.60
N ALA A 331 0.72 -15.39 -3.85
CA ALA A 331 1.07 -16.81 -3.78
C ALA A 331 0.33 -17.55 -2.64
N THR A 332 -0.09 -18.79 -2.91
CA THR A 332 -0.68 -19.70 -1.92
C THR A 332 0.06 -21.04 -1.92
N SER A 333 -0.04 -21.79 -0.81
CA SER A 333 0.38 -23.20 -0.74
C SER A 333 -0.82 -24.09 -0.43
N GLY A 334 -0.77 -25.34 -0.92
CA GLY A 334 -1.78 -26.36 -0.70
C GLY A 334 -1.16 -27.75 -0.74
N VAL A 335 -1.65 -28.64 0.12
CA VAL A 335 -1.13 -30.01 0.25
C VAL A 335 -1.65 -30.87 -0.90
N LEU A 336 -0.71 -31.32 -1.74
CA LEU A 336 -0.90 -32.39 -2.71
C LEU A 336 -0.77 -33.74 -2.00
N ALA A 337 -1.68 -34.67 -2.27
CA ALA A 337 -1.53 -36.07 -1.87
C ALA A 337 -0.32 -36.68 -2.58
N SER A 338 0.34 -37.68 -1.99
CA SER A 338 1.53 -38.32 -2.55
C SER A 338 1.27 -39.18 -3.80
N ASP A 339 0.04 -39.21 -4.28
CA ASP A 339 -0.42 -39.87 -5.51
C ASP A 339 -1.18 -38.88 -6.43
N SER A 340 -1.11 -37.58 -6.12
CA SER A 340 -1.92 -36.50 -6.72
C SER A 340 -3.43 -36.75 -6.77
N SER A 341 -4.00 -37.68 -6.00
CA SER A 341 -5.44 -38.02 -6.07
C SER A 341 -6.38 -36.84 -5.76
N ASN A 342 -5.93 -35.87 -4.94
CA ASN A 342 -6.68 -34.66 -4.61
C ASN A 342 -6.37 -33.47 -5.53
N VAL A 343 -5.57 -33.62 -6.59
CA VAL A 343 -5.07 -32.49 -7.40
C VAL A 343 -6.22 -31.70 -8.04
N VAL A 344 -7.28 -32.35 -8.54
CA VAL A 344 -8.43 -31.65 -9.14
C VAL A 344 -9.17 -30.81 -8.10
N ASP A 345 -9.46 -31.38 -6.93
CA ASP A 345 -10.15 -30.68 -5.84
C ASP A 345 -9.32 -29.52 -5.30
N LEU A 346 -8.01 -29.74 -5.08
CA LEU A 346 -7.08 -28.74 -4.59
C LEU A 346 -7.01 -27.53 -5.53
N LEU A 347 -6.94 -27.78 -6.83
CA LEU A 347 -6.79 -26.73 -7.83
C LEU A 347 -8.11 -26.03 -8.14
N THR A 348 -9.22 -26.77 -8.21
CA THR A 348 -10.56 -26.19 -8.41
C THR A 348 -10.96 -25.32 -7.21
N SER A 349 -10.70 -25.79 -5.97
CA SER A 349 -10.95 -25.00 -4.76
C SER A 349 -9.99 -23.80 -4.66
N SER A 350 -8.70 -23.97 -4.90
CA SER A 350 -7.73 -22.85 -4.87
C SER A 350 -8.07 -21.79 -5.91
N LEU A 351 -8.37 -22.18 -7.15
CA LEU A 351 -8.80 -21.24 -8.20
C LEU A 351 -10.09 -20.52 -7.80
N LYS A 352 -11.10 -21.22 -7.28
CA LYS A 352 -12.36 -20.61 -6.82
C LYS A 352 -12.14 -19.63 -5.66
N ASP A 353 -11.30 -19.99 -4.70
CA ASP A 353 -10.96 -19.13 -3.55
C ASP A 353 -10.19 -17.88 -3.99
N ILE A 354 -9.24 -18.03 -4.91
CA ILE A 354 -8.45 -16.91 -5.44
C ILE A 354 -9.33 -16.02 -6.35
N ILE A 355 -10.18 -16.61 -7.18
CA ILE A 355 -11.07 -15.89 -8.11
C ILE A 355 -12.17 -15.14 -7.33
N SER A 356 -12.71 -15.70 -6.26
CA SER A 356 -13.73 -15.04 -5.42
C SER A 356 -13.18 -13.97 -4.48
N LYS A 357 -11.89 -14.01 -4.12
CA LYS A 357 -11.27 -13.01 -3.23
C LYS A 357 -10.58 -11.90 -4.02
N VAL A 358 -10.66 -10.68 -3.48
CA VAL A 358 -10.00 -9.49 -4.03
C VAL A 358 -9.18 -8.86 -2.91
N GLU A 359 -7.87 -9.04 -2.98
CA GLU A 359 -6.93 -8.35 -2.10
C GLU A 359 -6.42 -7.09 -2.81
N LEU A 360 -6.64 -5.93 -2.19
CA LEU A 360 -6.09 -4.66 -2.65
C LEU A 360 -4.75 -4.42 -1.96
N THR A 361 -3.72 -4.19 -2.76
CA THR A 361 -2.38 -3.77 -2.32
C THR A 361 -2.08 -2.40 -2.94
N GLN A 362 -0.89 -1.87 -2.68
CA GLN A 362 -0.44 -0.63 -3.30
C GLN A 362 1.04 -0.72 -3.71
N ARG A 363 1.43 0.13 -4.65
CA ARG A 363 2.82 0.41 -4.98
C ARG A 363 3.30 1.51 -4.02
N ASP A 364 4.43 1.25 -3.36
CA ASP A 364 5.00 1.97 -2.20
C ASP A 364 4.31 1.74 -0.82
N HIS A 365 5.10 1.33 0.18
CA HIS A 365 4.67 0.56 1.36
C HIS A 365 3.75 1.22 2.42
N ASN A 366 3.12 2.37 2.18
CA ASN A 366 2.34 3.09 3.21
C ASN A 366 0.83 2.83 3.12
N SER A 367 0.31 1.81 3.82
CA SER A 367 -1.10 1.34 3.81
C SER A 367 -2.16 2.34 4.25
N HIS A 368 -1.77 3.57 4.56
CA HIS A 368 -2.65 4.71 4.71
C HIS A 368 -2.04 5.89 3.95
N VAL A 369 -2.83 6.54 3.10
CA VAL A 369 -2.50 7.84 2.50
C VAL A 369 -2.51 8.90 3.62
N SER A 370 -1.40 8.95 4.36
CA SER A 370 -1.19 9.83 5.49
C SER A 370 0.22 10.39 5.44
N ALA A 371 0.32 11.68 5.11
CA ALA A 371 1.58 12.39 5.16
C ALA A 371 1.94 12.66 6.64
N LEU A 372 2.70 11.77 7.28
CA LEU A 372 3.09 11.94 8.70
C LEU A 372 3.99 13.18 8.92
N LYS A 373 4.77 13.55 7.91
CA LYS A 373 5.65 14.72 7.87
C LYS A 373 5.80 15.15 6.40
N CYS A 374 6.02 16.43 6.16
CA CYS A 374 6.61 16.85 4.88
C CYS A 374 7.98 16.21 4.67
N PRO A 375 8.24 15.64 3.48
CA PRO A 375 9.59 15.44 3.00
C PRO A 375 10.38 16.75 3.01
N ASP A 376 11.68 16.69 3.29
CA ASP A 376 12.53 17.88 3.33
C ASP A 376 12.86 18.41 1.91
N ASN A 377 12.69 17.57 0.89
CA ASN A 377 12.82 17.88 -0.54
C ASN A 377 11.44 18.11 -1.17
N GLU A 378 11.24 19.28 -1.78
CA GLU A 378 9.96 19.72 -2.38
C GLU A 378 9.47 18.81 -3.52
N LYS A 379 10.39 18.13 -4.21
CA LYS A 379 10.02 17.19 -5.29
C LYS A 379 9.21 16.00 -4.79
N ASP A 380 9.40 15.62 -3.53
CA ASP A 380 8.78 14.43 -2.95
C ASP A 380 7.40 14.74 -2.33
N TRP A 381 6.92 15.99 -2.44
CA TRP A 381 5.61 16.41 -1.94
C TRP A 381 4.45 15.99 -2.84
N ASN A 382 4.74 15.55 -4.08
CA ASN A 382 3.71 15.19 -5.06
C ASN A 382 3.90 13.76 -5.62
N PRO A 383 3.91 12.70 -4.77
CA PRO A 383 4.04 11.33 -5.25
C PRO A 383 2.74 10.84 -5.91
N VAL A 384 2.87 9.87 -6.81
CA VAL A 384 1.73 9.10 -7.33
C VAL A 384 1.68 7.77 -6.58
N VAL A 385 0.59 7.52 -5.85
CA VAL A 385 0.36 6.23 -5.18
C VAL A 385 -0.55 5.40 -6.09
N GLU A 386 -0.18 4.15 -6.34
CA GLU A 386 -0.98 3.25 -7.17
C GLU A 386 -1.57 2.14 -6.31
N VAL A 387 -2.90 2.08 -6.20
CA VAL A 387 -3.64 1.02 -5.50
C VAL A 387 -4.15 0.02 -6.54
N TYR A 388 -3.89 -1.27 -6.35
CA TYR A 388 -4.26 -2.30 -7.33
C TYR A 388 -4.67 -3.62 -6.68
N PRO A 389 -5.60 -4.37 -7.31
CA PRO A 389 -5.92 -5.74 -6.92
C PRO A 389 -4.78 -6.68 -7.28
N VAL A 390 -4.34 -7.49 -6.32
CA VAL A 390 -3.28 -8.50 -6.50
C VAL A 390 -3.65 -9.43 -7.65
N GLY A 391 -2.70 -9.62 -8.58
CA GLY A 391 -2.83 -10.57 -9.69
C GLY A 391 -3.96 -10.28 -10.70
N ARG A 392 -4.48 -9.05 -10.76
CA ARG A 392 -5.60 -8.65 -11.62
C ARG A 392 -5.32 -7.39 -12.43
N GLN A 393 -6.21 -7.11 -13.40
CA GLN A 393 -6.17 -5.90 -14.21
C GLN A 393 -6.73 -4.68 -13.45
N GLY A 394 -6.36 -3.48 -13.93
CA GLY A 394 -6.77 -2.20 -13.35
C GLY A 394 -5.90 -1.75 -12.18
N SER A 395 -5.84 -0.43 -12.01
CA SER A 395 -5.31 0.21 -10.80
C SER A 395 -5.99 1.58 -10.64
N LEU A 396 -6.02 2.09 -9.40
CA LEU A 396 -6.33 3.47 -9.06
C LEU A 396 -5.01 4.23 -8.90
N GLN A 397 -4.79 5.24 -9.73
CA GLN A 397 -3.71 6.20 -9.56
C GLN A 397 -4.18 7.38 -8.71
N ILE A 398 -3.47 7.64 -7.61
CA ILE A 398 -3.72 8.73 -6.67
C ILE A 398 -2.59 9.74 -6.83
N ASN A 399 -2.86 10.83 -7.55
CA ASN A 399 -1.97 11.97 -7.63
C ASN A 399 -2.05 12.73 -6.29
N LEU A 400 -1.17 12.36 -5.35
CA LEU A 400 -1.17 12.89 -3.99
C LEU A 400 -0.42 14.21 -3.95
N ALA A 401 -1.04 15.28 -3.46
CA ALA A 401 -0.37 16.53 -3.11
C ALA A 401 -0.32 16.68 -1.58
N MET A 402 0.89 16.63 -1.00
CA MET A 402 1.07 16.90 0.43
C MET A 402 1.04 18.42 0.66
N HIS A 403 0.12 18.90 1.50
CA HIS A 403 -0.07 20.33 1.74
C HIS A 403 1.03 20.94 2.64
N CYS A 404 2.26 20.99 2.11
CA CYS A 404 3.49 21.29 2.83
C CYS A 404 3.94 22.76 2.81
N GLN A 405 3.25 23.57 2.01
CA GLN A 405 3.42 25.01 1.81
C GLN A 405 2.10 25.60 1.33
N CYS A 406 1.82 26.85 1.66
CA CYS A 406 0.56 27.49 1.32
C CYS A 406 0.51 27.97 -0.13
N SER A 407 -0.69 28.07 -0.69
CA SER A 407 -0.93 28.47 -2.08
C SER A 407 -0.37 29.87 -2.39
N CYS A 408 -0.54 30.80 -1.45
CA CYS A 408 0.03 32.16 -1.50
C CYS A 408 1.56 32.23 -1.37
N ALA A 409 2.24 31.10 -1.11
CA ALA A 409 3.68 31.05 -0.88
C ALA A 409 4.53 30.70 -2.11
N LYS A 410 3.90 30.56 -3.29
CA LYS A 410 4.61 30.28 -4.56
C LYS A 410 5.46 31.50 -4.99
N PRO A 411 6.68 31.31 -5.51
CA PRO A 411 7.53 32.42 -5.95
C PRO A 411 6.92 33.13 -7.16
N GLY A 412 6.54 34.40 -6.98
CA GLY A 412 5.95 35.23 -8.04
C GLY A 412 5.17 36.45 -7.54
N LEU A 413 4.68 36.44 -6.31
CA LEU A 413 4.02 37.58 -5.67
C LEU A 413 5.03 38.66 -5.22
N HIS A 414 5.59 39.38 -6.20
CA HIS A 414 6.40 40.56 -5.95
C HIS A 414 5.54 41.70 -5.38
N CYS A 415 5.78 42.05 -4.11
CA CYS A 415 5.23 43.27 -3.52
C CYS A 415 5.77 44.50 -4.25
N LYS A 416 4.93 45.21 -5.01
CA LYS A 416 5.27 46.54 -5.55
C LYS A 416 5.32 47.57 -4.42
N ARG A 417 6.48 47.76 -3.79
CA ARG A 417 6.77 48.97 -3.01
C ARG A 417 7.41 50.02 -3.91
N GLY A 418 6.80 51.21 -3.95
CA GLY A 418 7.51 52.42 -4.38
C GLY A 418 8.48 52.84 -3.28
N GLY A 419 9.78 52.95 -3.59
CA GLY A 419 10.80 53.35 -2.62
C GLY A 419 11.95 52.35 -2.43
N MET A 420 12.79 52.22 -3.46
CA MET A 420 14.26 52.05 -3.43
C MET A 420 14.96 51.21 -2.32
N HIS A 421 14.36 50.13 -1.79
CA HIS A 421 15.12 49.07 -1.09
C HIS A 421 14.68 47.67 -1.51
N SER A 422 15.65 46.83 -1.90
CA SER A 422 15.41 45.48 -2.41
C SER A 422 15.39 44.45 -1.27
N GLY A 423 14.20 44.05 -0.86
CA GLY A 423 13.99 42.95 0.09
C GLY A 423 12.82 42.07 -0.33
N THR A 424 13.02 40.75 -0.31
CA THR A 424 11.94 39.77 -0.49
C THR A 424 11.07 39.73 0.77
N ALA A 425 9.84 40.24 0.66
CA ALA A 425 8.82 40.03 1.69
C ALA A 425 8.56 38.52 1.85
N PRO A 426 8.34 38.01 3.08
CA PRO A 426 7.95 36.63 3.26
C PRO A 426 6.61 36.37 2.54
N PRO A 427 6.50 35.29 1.75
CA PRO A 427 5.25 34.97 1.08
C PRO A 427 4.10 34.74 2.08
N CYS A 428 2.88 35.12 1.72
CA CYS A 428 1.68 35.15 2.60
C CYS A 428 1.71 36.15 3.78
N ALA A 429 2.54 37.19 3.78
CA ALA A 429 2.53 38.19 4.86
C ALA A 429 1.29 39.11 4.81
N VAL A 430 0.58 39.24 5.93
CA VAL A 430 -0.53 40.20 6.10
C VAL A 430 -0.04 41.64 6.02
N TYR A 431 -0.65 42.44 5.15
CA TYR A 431 -0.42 43.87 5.05
C TYR A 431 -1.36 44.64 5.99
N VAL A 432 -0.92 44.86 7.23
CA VAL A 432 -1.57 45.82 8.12
C VAL A 432 -1.40 47.24 7.55
N SER A 433 -2.48 48.02 7.39
CA SER A 433 -2.40 49.39 6.89
C SER A 433 -3.02 50.42 7.84
N ALA A 434 -2.27 51.50 8.11
CA ALA A 434 -2.73 52.80 8.62
C ALA A 434 -3.75 52.74 9.78
N THR A 435 -3.34 52.57 11.04
CA THR A 435 -2.76 53.71 11.80
C THR A 435 -1.70 53.30 12.82
N ARG A 436 -1.35 52.01 12.88
CA ARG A 436 -0.08 51.52 13.40
C ARG A 436 0.62 50.80 12.27
N LEU A 437 1.77 51.31 11.84
CA LEU A 437 2.53 50.71 10.76
C LEU A 437 2.89 49.27 11.10
N PRO A 438 2.87 48.33 10.14
CA PRO A 438 3.56 47.06 10.32
C PRO A 438 5.03 47.38 10.58
N ARG A 439 5.72 46.56 11.39
CA ARG A 439 7.18 46.63 11.53
C ARG A 439 7.80 46.32 10.16
N GLN A 440 7.98 47.35 9.34
CA GLN A 440 8.70 47.26 8.09
C GLN A 440 10.15 46.88 8.40
N CYS A 441 10.83 46.26 7.43
CA CYS A 441 12.07 45.51 7.63
C CYS A 441 13.30 46.42 7.90
N GLU A 442 13.23 47.18 8.98
CA GLU A 442 14.17 48.24 9.37
C GLU A 442 14.41 48.13 10.88
N CYS A 443 15.29 47.21 11.28
CA CYS A 443 15.98 47.29 12.57
C CYS A 443 17.05 48.40 12.47
N TYR A 444 16.64 49.66 12.37
CA TYR A 444 17.58 50.78 12.38
C TYR A 444 18.22 50.93 13.76
N SER A 445 19.51 50.63 13.83
CA SER A 445 20.42 51.22 14.80
C SER A 445 20.91 52.57 14.25
N ASN A 446 20.03 53.56 14.28
CA ASN A 446 20.44 54.96 14.38
C ASN A 446 20.32 55.25 15.90
N ASP A 447 21.32 55.75 16.62
CA ASP A 447 22.32 56.73 16.22
C ASP A 447 23.75 56.38 16.68
N ASP A 448 24.74 57.21 16.29
CA ASP A 448 26.14 57.20 16.78
C ASP A 448 26.30 57.54 18.28
N ASP A 449 25.21 57.62 19.05
CA ASP A 449 25.24 57.74 20.53
C ASP A 449 24.09 56.90 21.15
N GLY A 450 24.46 55.82 21.83
CA GLY A 450 23.61 54.65 22.06
C GLY A 450 22.57 54.77 23.18
N THR A 451 21.59 55.68 23.08
CA THR A 451 20.51 55.83 24.08
C THR A 451 19.09 55.93 23.50
N GLY A 452 18.74 55.05 22.55
CA GLY A 452 17.38 54.88 22.02
C GLY A 452 16.80 53.49 22.30
N THR A 453 16.31 53.23 23.51
CA THR A 453 15.89 51.87 23.92
C THR A 453 14.52 51.45 23.38
N ILE A 454 14.51 50.50 22.44
CA ILE A 454 13.39 49.54 22.33
C ILE A 454 13.38 48.74 23.64
N SER A 455 12.26 48.71 24.35
CA SER A 455 12.24 48.07 25.68
C SER A 455 12.48 46.56 25.60
N GLU A 456 13.46 46.09 26.39
CA GLU A 456 13.73 44.67 26.63
C GLU A 456 12.56 43.94 27.29
N ASP A 457 11.56 44.65 27.83
CA ASP A 457 10.35 44.08 28.44
C ASP A 457 9.63 43.13 27.46
N SER A 458 9.70 43.40 26.15
CA SER A 458 9.12 42.52 25.11
C SER A 458 9.78 41.14 25.02
N CYS A 459 10.99 41.00 25.58
CA CYS A 459 11.80 39.78 25.62
C CYS A 459 11.86 39.16 27.02
N ARG A 460 11.00 39.60 27.95
CA ARG A 460 10.86 39.06 29.31
C ARG A 460 9.51 38.35 29.46
N GLN A 461 9.49 37.21 30.14
CA GLN A 461 8.23 36.50 30.47
C GLN A 461 7.44 37.21 31.57
N THR A 462 8.15 37.89 32.48
CA THR A 462 7.62 38.74 33.57
C THR A 462 8.60 39.88 33.84
N ASN A 463 8.15 40.95 34.52
CA ASN A 463 9.00 42.09 34.92
C ASN A 463 10.21 41.71 35.80
N THR A 464 10.26 40.49 36.34
CA THR A 464 11.38 39.96 37.13
C THR A 464 12.21 38.89 36.41
N SER A 465 11.75 38.41 35.26
CA SER A 465 12.47 37.41 34.46
C SER A 465 13.66 38.00 33.70
N ALA A 466 14.68 37.18 33.46
CA ALA A 466 15.82 37.52 32.64
C ALA A 466 15.43 37.64 31.15
N VAL A 467 16.07 38.58 30.44
CA VAL A 467 15.86 38.81 29.00
C VAL A 467 16.20 37.54 28.24
N CYS A 468 15.26 37.03 27.45
CA CYS A 468 15.43 35.80 26.69
C CYS A 468 15.89 34.59 27.52
N THR A 469 15.58 34.57 28.82
CA THR A 469 15.99 33.52 29.77
C THR A 469 17.50 33.23 29.78
N ASP A 470 18.33 34.26 29.50
CA ASP A 470 19.80 34.20 29.34
C ASP A 470 20.32 33.25 28.23
N ARG A 471 19.42 32.63 27.46
CA ARG A 471 19.72 31.69 26.36
C ARG A 471 19.83 32.36 25.00
N GLY A 472 19.66 33.68 24.92
CA GLY A 472 19.67 34.44 23.69
C GLY A 472 19.93 35.93 23.90
N GLN A 473 19.82 36.70 22.83
CA GLN A 473 19.83 38.17 22.86
C GLN A 473 18.49 38.70 22.36
N CYS A 474 18.00 39.78 22.97
CA CYS A 474 16.81 40.47 22.49
C CYS A 474 17.17 41.37 21.31
N VAL A 475 16.75 41.00 20.11
CA VAL A 475 16.98 41.77 18.87
C VAL A 475 15.61 42.20 18.34
N CYS A 476 15.39 43.51 18.27
CA CYS A 476 14.14 44.12 17.78
C CYS A 476 12.86 43.60 18.50
N GLY A 477 12.97 43.30 19.80
CA GLY A 477 11.88 42.79 20.63
C GLY A 477 11.58 41.30 20.42
N GLN A 478 12.49 40.53 19.83
CA GLN A 478 12.42 39.07 19.72
C GLN A 478 13.70 38.41 20.25
N CYS A 479 13.59 37.19 20.76
CA CYS A 479 14.72 36.45 21.31
C CYS A 479 15.46 35.63 20.25
N GLN A 480 16.66 36.08 19.87
CA GLN A 480 17.61 35.26 19.11
C GLN A 480 18.36 34.34 20.07
N CYS A 481 17.92 33.09 20.16
CA CYS A 481 18.60 32.05 20.94
C CYS A 481 20.00 31.78 20.38
N LYS A 482 20.98 31.63 21.27
CA LYS A 482 22.33 31.16 20.89
C LYS A 482 22.20 29.72 20.37
N LYS A 483 22.78 29.43 19.21
CA LYS A 483 22.91 28.04 18.74
C LYS A 483 23.75 27.26 19.77
N PRO A 484 23.39 26.00 20.10
CA PRO A 484 24.23 25.16 20.93
C PRO A 484 25.64 25.06 20.31
N ALA A 485 26.66 25.25 21.15
CA ALA A 485 28.00 24.83 20.79
C ALA A 485 28.04 23.30 20.93
N ASP A 486 28.17 22.61 19.80
CA ASP A 486 28.12 21.15 19.64
C ASP A 486 26.70 20.51 19.69
N PRO A 487 26.26 19.81 18.61
CA PRO A 487 25.03 19.01 18.61
C PRO A 487 25.03 17.78 19.53
N SER A 488 26.18 17.36 20.07
CA SER A 488 26.34 16.08 20.78
C SER A 488 26.00 16.11 22.29
N GLN A 489 25.56 17.25 22.85
CA GLN A 489 25.11 17.33 24.24
C GLN A 489 23.68 17.88 24.38
N VAL A 490 22.70 17.08 23.96
CA VAL A 490 21.35 17.12 24.54
C VAL A 490 21.21 15.93 25.48
N THR A 491 21.43 16.16 26.78
CA THR A 491 21.08 15.19 27.82
C THR A 491 19.58 15.24 28.06
N GLU A 492 18.81 14.43 27.33
CA GLU A 492 17.46 14.09 27.77
C GLU A 492 17.55 13.24 29.04
N ASN A 493 17.02 13.76 30.15
CA ASN A 493 16.77 12.97 31.35
C ASN A 493 15.58 12.03 31.09
N VAL A 494 15.82 10.95 30.35
CA VAL A 494 14.86 9.86 30.18
C VAL A 494 14.72 9.14 31.52
N ASN A 495 13.62 9.36 32.22
CA ASN A 495 13.23 8.53 33.36
C ASN A 495 12.89 7.13 32.85
N VAL A 496 13.83 6.20 32.97
CA VAL A 496 13.62 4.79 32.64
C VAL A 496 12.87 4.10 33.78
N MET A 497 11.63 3.68 33.53
CA MET A 497 11.00 2.56 34.22
C MET A 497 10.34 1.63 33.20
N ASN A 498 10.83 0.38 33.17
CA ASN A 498 10.34 -0.86 32.53
C ASN A 498 9.33 -0.74 31.37
N VAL A 499 9.72 -1.12 30.14
CA VAL A 499 9.95 -2.52 29.69
C VAL A 499 8.68 -3.37 29.77
N GLY A 500 8.06 -3.53 28.60
CA GLY A 500 7.07 -4.56 28.27
C GLY A 500 7.20 -4.86 26.77
N ALA A 501 7.76 -6.01 26.43
CA ALA A 501 8.05 -6.38 25.04
C ALA A 501 6.82 -7.01 24.35
N LEU A 502 6.68 -6.82 23.03
CA LEU A 502 7.02 -7.90 22.08
C LEU A 502 7.01 -7.39 20.63
N VAL A 503 7.87 -7.97 19.81
CA VAL A 503 7.80 -7.92 18.34
C VAL A 503 6.85 -9.02 17.88
N ALA A 504 5.88 -8.70 17.03
CA ALA A 504 5.22 -9.64 16.13
C ALA A 504 4.58 -8.86 14.97
N GLY A 505 4.95 -9.17 13.73
CA GLY A 505 4.27 -8.64 12.55
C GLY A 505 3.03 -9.47 12.24
N VAL A 506 1.95 -8.81 11.83
CA VAL A 506 0.82 -9.40 11.10
C VAL A 506 0.39 -8.34 10.08
N GLY A 507 0.22 -8.72 8.82
CA GLY A 507 -0.33 -7.82 7.81
C GLY A 507 -1.76 -7.42 8.17
N GLN A 508 -2.04 -6.12 8.26
CA GLN A 508 -3.40 -5.63 8.47
C GLN A 508 -4.12 -5.57 7.12
N HIS A 509 -4.80 -6.66 6.78
CA HIS A 509 -5.71 -6.70 5.64
C HIS A 509 -6.82 -5.65 5.80
N VAL A 510 -7.10 -4.93 4.72
CA VAL A 510 -8.25 -4.02 4.64
C VAL A 510 -9.51 -4.87 4.38
N LEU A 511 -10.33 -5.02 5.41
CA LEU A 511 -11.64 -5.69 5.30
C LEU A 511 -12.60 -4.81 4.49
N VAL A 512 -12.78 -5.15 3.22
CA VAL A 512 -13.85 -4.58 2.38
C VAL A 512 -15.19 -5.16 2.83
N THR A 513 -16.11 -4.32 3.27
CA THR A 513 -17.48 -4.73 3.57
C THR A 513 -18.31 -4.78 2.28
N GLU A 514 -18.50 -5.97 1.73
CA GLU A 514 -19.42 -6.18 0.61
C GLU A 514 -20.88 -5.89 1.01
N THR A 515 -21.49 -4.89 0.39
CA THR A 515 -22.95 -4.77 0.34
C THR A 515 -23.47 -5.52 -0.88
N MET A 516 -23.73 -6.82 -0.75
CA MET A 516 -24.38 -7.60 -1.80
C MET A 516 -25.86 -7.18 -1.99
N THR A 517 -26.10 -6.26 -2.91
CA THR A 517 -27.44 -6.00 -3.47
C THR A 517 -27.75 -7.00 -4.58
N ASN A 518 -28.09 -8.24 -4.21
CA ASN A 518 -28.45 -9.26 -5.21
C ASN A 518 -29.97 -9.45 -5.31
N ALA A 519 -30.57 -8.84 -6.33
CA ALA A 519 -32.01 -8.84 -6.58
C ALA A 519 -32.48 -10.14 -7.28
N LYS A 520 -32.29 -11.32 -6.66
CA LYS A 520 -32.76 -12.61 -7.21
C LYS A 520 -32.86 -13.76 -6.18
N THR A 521 -33.68 -13.60 -5.14
CA THR A 521 -34.00 -14.72 -4.22
C THR A 521 -35.50 -14.79 -3.85
N GLN A 522 -36.36 -15.00 -4.85
CA GLN A 522 -37.73 -15.50 -4.68
C GLN A 522 -37.89 -16.86 -5.38
N ALA A 523 -37.27 -17.91 -4.83
CA ALA A 523 -37.61 -19.31 -5.06
C ALA A 523 -36.95 -20.18 -3.98
N LEU A 524 -37.46 -21.40 -3.78
CA LEU A 524 -36.93 -22.42 -2.86
C LEU A 524 -36.83 -21.99 -1.38
N ASN A 525 -38.00 -21.74 -0.78
CA ASN A 525 -38.19 -21.99 0.65
C ASN A 525 -39.26 -23.08 0.83
N ARG A 526 -38.83 -24.35 0.73
CA ARG A 526 -39.53 -25.56 1.18
C ARG A 526 -38.52 -26.71 1.25
N ASP A 527 -38.77 -27.62 2.18
CA ASP A 527 -38.02 -28.87 2.43
C ASP A 527 -36.55 -28.63 2.81
N THR A 528 -36.22 -28.49 4.10
CA THR A 528 -35.95 -29.67 4.95
C THR A 528 -36.18 -29.35 6.43
N GLN A 529 -36.90 -30.23 7.14
CA GLN A 529 -37.11 -30.19 8.59
C GLN A 529 -36.69 -31.54 9.19
N LEU A 530 -36.22 -31.54 10.46
CA LEU A 530 -35.61 -32.66 11.21
C LEU A 530 -34.20 -33.05 10.69
N ILE A 531 -33.15 -33.10 11.51
CA ILE A 531 -32.93 -34.05 12.63
C ILE A 531 -32.06 -33.42 13.76
N THR A 532 -32.18 -33.99 14.98
CA THR A 532 -31.46 -33.75 16.25
C THR A 532 -29.93 -33.52 16.16
N GLY A 533 -29.22 -32.90 17.11
CA GLY A 533 -29.59 -32.36 18.45
C GLY A 533 -28.45 -32.55 19.49
N LEU A 534 -28.50 -31.80 20.61
CA LEU A 534 -27.75 -31.98 21.88
C LEU A 534 -26.22 -31.68 21.96
N ALA A 535 -25.86 -30.44 22.29
CA ALA A 535 -25.04 -30.05 23.46
C ALA A 535 -24.86 -28.49 23.50
N GLY A 536 -24.82 -27.79 24.64
CA GLY A 536 -24.96 -28.28 26.02
C GLY A 536 -24.49 -27.34 27.15
N GLY A 537 -24.70 -26.01 27.07
CA GLY A 537 -24.40 -25.04 28.16
C GLY A 537 -22.93 -24.59 28.26
N LEU A 538 -22.57 -23.46 28.89
CA LEU A 538 -23.32 -22.40 29.58
C LEU A 538 -22.85 -21.02 29.06
N ALA A 539 -23.74 -20.07 28.72
CA ALA A 539 -24.28 -19.01 29.59
C ALA A 539 -23.21 -18.14 30.28
N ARG A 540 -23.20 -16.81 30.14
CA ARG A 540 -24.26 -15.84 30.54
C ARG A 540 -24.07 -14.47 29.84
N HIS A 541 -25.13 -13.84 29.31
CA HIS A 541 -25.81 -12.60 29.79
C HIS A 541 -25.00 -11.28 29.73
N LEU A 542 -25.54 -10.06 29.57
CA LEU A 542 -26.85 -9.42 29.24
C LEU A 542 -26.57 -7.88 29.14
N THR A 543 -27.29 -6.96 28.47
CA THR A 543 -28.52 -6.93 27.64
C THR A 543 -28.41 -5.75 26.64
N VAL A 544 -29.24 -5.70 25.59
CA VAL A 544 -29.71 -4.40 25.03
C VAL A 544 -31.24 -4.34 25.09
N SER A 545 -31.76 -3.20 25.53
CA SER A 545 -33.18 -3.00 25.81
C SER A 545 -34.05 -3.02 24.55
N THR A 546 -35.25 -3.58 24.67
CA THR A 546 -36.33 -3.42 23.68
C THR A 546 -37.44 -2.56 24.30
N ASN A 547 -38.10 -1.74 23.48
CA ASN A 547 -39.33 -1.09 23.90
C ASN A 547 -40.45 -1.39 22.90
N ARG A 548 -41.65 -1.70 23.42
CA ARG A 548 -42.81 -2.23 22.67
C ARG A 548 -43.83 -1.14 22.37
N HIS A 549 -44.61 -1.31 21.31
CA HIS A 549 -46.09 -1.29 21.24
C HIS A 549 -46.54 -1.38 19.76
N GLY A 550 -47.63 -2.04 19.36
CA GLY A 550 -48.52 -2.96 20.10
C GLY A 550 -49.68 -3.52 19.25
N THR A 551 -49.88 -4.84 19.30
CA THR A 551 -51.15 -5.62 19.26
C THR A 551 -52.32 -5.32 18.30
N ARG A 552 -52.81 -6.43 17.70
CA ARG A 552 -54.17 -6.70 17.15
C ARG A 552 -54.54 -5.93 15.87
N SER A 553 -55.10 -6.56 14.84
CA SER A 553 -55.95 -7.78 14.82
C SER A 553 -55.50 -8.81 13.78
#